data_AF-A0A353V775-F1
#
_entry.id   AF-A0A353V775-F1
#
_cell.length_a   1.000
_cell.length_b   1.000
_cell.length_c   1.000
_cell.angle_alpha   90.00
_cell.angle_beta   90.00
_cell.angle_gamma   90.00
#
_symmetry.space_group_name_H-M   'P 1'
#
loop_
_entity.id
_entity.type
_entity.pdbx_description
1 polymer ?
#
loop_
_entity_poly.entity_id
_entity_poly.type
_entity_poly.pdbx_seq_one_letter_code
_entity_poly.pdbx_strand_id
1 'polypeptide(L)'
;MKTKRTLVWLLTVLVVSAPSAGAYEVESHAEISRHAAEVSGVWRALAEELGVTAGAGARFLGLTASRLLEDGSRFEDDALRYRNHFHNPLLPWTDAGLDALGLRARSSVLWQQDAAQDSALLGGGAWSWQDARRRLLTALTEEAPVKREEAFAELFQNLGHLVHLIQDASVPAHTRNDAHPILDGYERWVEWARSGAAGRRPALRDVFTSLLALPPVGPPASIFTPTGDERAPVPVARLTDSDRYRGESSVLSDPGLGIAEFTNGNFLSDDTLFLDFPLPRPE
;
A
#
# COMPACT_ATOMS: atom_id res chain seq x y z
N MET A 1 -43.42 47.03 -5.92
CA MET A 1 -42.09 46.82 -5.31
C MET A 1 -42.15 45.54 -4.48
N LYS A 2 -41.73 44.41 -5.05
CA LYS A 2 -41.76 43.09 -4.39
C LYS A 2 -40.36 42.82 -3.82
N THR A 3 -40.32 42.64 -2.50
CA THR A 3 -39.13 42.46 -1.66
C THR A 3 -38.38 41.17 -2.02
N LYS A 4 -37.06 41.32 -2.20
CA LYS A 4 -36.11 40.24 -2.47
C LYS A 4 -36.06 39.29 -1.26
N ARG A 5 -36.36 38.01 -1.48
CA ARG A 5 -36.11 36.93 -0.52
C ARG A 5 -34.64 36.54 -0.62
N THR A 6 -33.85 36.97 0.35
CA THR A 6 -32.47 36.51 0.53
C THR A 6 -32.51 35.09 1.09
N LEU A 7 -32.23 34.11 0.24
CA LEU A 7 -32.11 32.70 0.63
C LEU A 7 -30.70 32.52 1.21
N VAL A 8 -30.58 32.49 2.54
CA VAL A 8 -29.35 32.16 3.23
C VAL A 8 -29.21 30.63 3.19
N TRP A 9 -28.35 30.13 2.31
CA TRP A 9 -27.87 28.76 2.36
C TRP A 9 -26.87 28.65 3.53
N LEU A 10 -27.31 28.09 4.64
CA LEU A 10 -26.43 27.61 5.69
C LEU A 10 -25.81 26.30 5.20
N LEU A 11 -24.60 26.39 4.65
CA LEU A 11 -23.77 25.23 4.34
C LEU A 11 -23.18 24.74 5.66
N THR A 12 -23.86 23.81 6.32
CA THR A 12 -23.29 23.10 7.47
C THR A 12 -22.28 22.10 6.92
N VAL A 13 -21.00 22.51 6.84
CA VAL A 13 -19.89 21.57 6.68
C VAL A 13 -19.79 20.80 7.99
N LEU A 14 -20.45 19.64 8.04
CA LEU A 14 -20.16 18.61 9.03
C LEU A 14 -18.78 18.04 8.64
N VAL A 15 -17.73 18.63 9.19
CA VAL A 15 -16.44 17.93 9.32
C VAL A 15 -16.67 16.83 10.34
N VAL A 16 -17.20 15.70 9.88
CA VAL A 16 -17.04 14.45 10.60
C VAL A 16 -15.59 14.06 10.35
N SER A 17 -14.74 14.35 11.32
CA SER A 17 -13.49 13.62 11.49
C SER A 17 -13.89 12.18 11.82
N ALA A 18 -14.17 11.39 10.79
CA ALA A 18 -14.16 9.96 10.93
C ALA A 18 -12.74 9.58 11.36
N PRO A 19 -12.54 8.72 12.37
CA PRO A 19 -11.26 8.04 12.48
C PRO A 19 -10.98 7.43 11.11
N SER A 20 -9.79 7.67 10.59
CA SER A 20 -9.30 7.02 9.38
C SER A 20 -9.59 5.53 9.53
N ALA A 21 -10.45 5.01 8.65
CA ALA A 21 -10.58 3.60 8.40
C ALA A 21 -9.30 3.20 7.66
N GLY A 22 -8.20 3.21 8.42
CA GLY A 22 -6.89 2.87 7.93
C GLY A 22 -6.85 1.39 7.71
N ALA A 23 -5.99 1.01 6.79
CA ALA A 23 -5.47 -0.33 6.77
C ALA A 23 -4.60 -0.55 8.02
N TYR A 24 -3.43 -1.22 7.92
CA TYR A 24 -2.47 -1.12 9.01
C TYR A 24 -2.39 0.34 9.48
N GLU A 25 -2.45 0.58 10.79
CA GLU A 25 -2.44 1.96 11.26
C GLU A 25 -1.21 2.68 10.69
N VAL A 26 -1.35 3.96 10.34
CA VAL A 26 -0.37 4.75 9.56
C VAL A 26 1.09 4.55 10.02
N GLU A 27 1.31 4.37 11.32
CA GLU A 27 2.62 4.14 11.93
C GLU A 27 3.19 2.73 11.70
N SER A 28 2.32 1.72 11.58
CA SER A 28 2.70 0.35 11.21
C SER A 28 3.21 0.31 9.78
N HIS A 29 2.52 0.93 8.83
CA HIS A 29 3.02 1.11 7.46
C HIS A 29 4.38 1.79 7.42
N ALA A 30 4.49 2.92 8.13
CA ALA A 30 5.73 3.69 8.21
C ALA A 30 6.91 2.85 8.70
N GLU A 31 6.72 2.10 9.78
CA GLU A 31 7.80 1.33 10.39
C GLU A 31 8.23 0.13 9.54
N ILE A 32 7.26 -0.59 8.95
CA ILE A 32 7.55 -1.71 8.03
C ILE A 32 8.27 -1.19 6.78
N SER A 33 7.79 -0.08 6.21
CA SER A 33 8.37 0.55 5.02
C SER A 33 9.80 1.03 5.25
N ARG A 34 10.05 1.72 6.37
CA ARG A 34 11.40 2.16 6.76
C ARG A 34 12.35 0.97 6.92
N HIS A 35 11.91 -0.09 7.59
CA HIS A 35 12.74 -1.28 7.77
C HIS A 35 13.03 -1.99 6.44
N ALA A 36 12.01 -2.15 5.58
CA ALA A 36 12.17 -2.71 4.24
C ALA A 36 13.19 -1.90 3.42
N ALA A 37 13.18 -0.57 3.53
CA ALA A 37 14.21 0.27 2.95
C ALA A 37 15.59 -0.06 3.54
N GLU A 38 15.75 -0.08 4.87
CA GLU A 38 17.03 -0.31 5.55
C GLU A 38 17.70 -1.65 5.19
N VAL A 39 16.92 -2.71 5.01
CA VAL A 39 17.43 -4.06 4.70
C VAL A 39 17.48 -4.38 3.19
N SER A 40 17.01 -3.47 2.34
CA SER A 40 16.91 -3.72 0.90
C SER A 40 18.27 -3.91 0.24
N GLY A 41 18.38 -4.93 -0.61
CA GLY A 41 19.54 -5.15 -1.47
C GLY A 41 19.74 -4.08 -2.55
N VAL A 42 18.75 -3.21 -2.78
CA VAL A 42 18.81 -2.15 -3.81
C VAL A 42 19.99 -1.20 -3.59
N TRP A 43 20.39 -0.98 -2.32
CA TRP A 43 21.50 -0.10 -1.99
C TRP A 43 22.83 -0.57 -2.56
N ARG A 44 23.02 -1.88 -2.72
CA ARG A 44 24.22 -2.41 -3.36
C ARG A 44 24.28 -1.98 -4.83
N ALA A 45 23.17 -2.13 -5.55
CA ALA A 45 23.08 -1.70 -6.95
C ALA A 45 23.27 -0.17 -7.07
N LEU A 46 22.60 0.62 -6.21
CA LEU A 46 22.75 2.08 -6.23
C LEU A 46 24.16 2.55 -5.85
N ALA A 47 24.86 1.84 -4.96
CA ALA A 47 26.24 2.13 -4.62
C ALA A 47 27.19 1.81 -5.79
N GLU A 48 27.01 0.65 -6.44
CA GLU A 48 27.86 0.18 -7.54
C GLU A 48 27.63 0.99 -8.83
N GLU A 49 26.38 1.31 -9.16
CA GLU A 49 26.02 1.95 -10.42
C GLU A 49 26.02 3.48 -10.33
N LEU A 50 25.64 4.04 -9.17
CA LEU A 50 25.38 5.48 -9.02
C LEU A 50 26.22 6.14 -7.92
N GLY A 51 27.06 5.38 -7.21
CA GLY A 51 27.90 5.90 -6.12
C GLY A 51 27.12 6.28 -4.86
N VAL A 52 25.87 5.85 -4.71
CA VAL A 52 25.04 6.12 -3.51
C VAL A 52 25.44 5.15 -2.38
N THR A 53 26.54 5.45 -1.70
CA THR A 53 27.15 4.55 -0.70
C THR A 53 26.53 4.60 0.68
N ALA A 54 25.76 5.66 0.99
CA ALA A 54 25.11 5.82 2.29
C ALA A 54 23.86 4.93 2.49
N GLY A 55 23.50 4.11 1.49
CA GLY A 55 22.35 3.22 1.52
C GLY A 55 21.05 3.96 1.87
N ALA A 56 20.25 3.39 2.75
CA ALA A 56 19.00 4.01 3.22
C ALA A 56 19.20 5.37 3.90
N GLY A 57 20.42 5.66 4.38
CA GLY A 57 20.81 6.95 4.96
C GLY A 57 21.22 8.01 3.94
N ALA A 58 21.25 7.69 2.63
CA ALA A 58 21.49 8.67 1.57
C ALA A 58 20.46 9.80 1.66
N ARG A 59 20.90 11.05 1.47
CA ARG A 59 20.04 12.22 1.65
C ARG A 59 19.69 12.87 0.33
N PHE A 60 18.42 13.23 0.20
CA PHE A 60 17.85 13.97 -0.92
C PHE A 60 16.95 15.07 -0.34
N LEU A 61 17.22 16.32 -0.70
CA LEU A 61 16.55 17.50 -0.14
C LEU A 61 16.61 17.54 1.40
N GLY A 62 17.71 17.05 1.97
CA GLY A 62 17.95 17.01 3.41
C GLY A 62 17.32 15.84 4.16
N LEU A 63 16.43 15.05 3.53
CA LEU A 63 15.78 13.88 4.13
C LEU A 63 16.50 12.59 3.73
N THR A 64 16.54 11.58 4.60
CA THR A 64 17.09 10.27 4.23
C THR A 64 16.15 9.54 3.28
N ALA A 65 16.69 8.69 2.41
CA ALA A 65 15.90 7.87 1.50
C ALA A 65 14.90 6.98 2.25
N SER A 66 15.32 6.41 3.40
CA SER A 66 14.43 5.66 4.28
C SER A 66 13.29 6.52 4.85
N ARG A 67 13.55 7.80 5.15
CA ARG A 67 12.54 8.73 5.65
C ARG A 67 11.54 9.11 4.56
N LEU A 68 12.03 9.37 3.35
CA LEU A 68 11.16 9.67 2.20
C LEU A 68 10.22 8.50 1.88
N LEU A 69 10.73 7.27 1.94
CA LEU A 69 9.93 6.06 1.73
C LEU A 69 8.93 5.85 2.88
N GLU A 70 9.36 6.05 4.13
CA GLU A 70 8.46 6.08 5.30
C GLU A 70 7.32 7.09 5.10
N ASP A 71 7.65 8.34 4.75
CA ASP A 71 6.68 9.41 4.53
C ASP A 71 5.70 9.07 3.40
N GLY A 72 6.21 8.54 2.28
CA GLY A 72 5.36 8.08 1.17
C GLY A 72 4.36 7.01 1.57
N SER A 73 4.75 6.06 2.44
CA SER A 73 3.80 5.06 2.93
C SER A 73 2.72 5.68 3.82
N ARG A 74 3.06 6.68 4.65
CA ARG A 74 2.06 7.38 5.47
C ARG A 74 1.05 8.13 4.62
N PHE A 75 1.51 8.79 3.57
CA PHE A 75 0.67 9.61 2.71
C PHE A 75 -0.27 8.79 1.81
N GLU A 76 -0.09 7.47 1.69
CA GLU A 76 -1.03 6.64 0.92
C GLU A 76 -2.36 6.46 1.66
N ASP A 77 -2.41 6.56 2.99
CA ASP A 77 -3.66 6.57 3.77
C ASP A 77 -4.36 7.93 3.81
N ASP A 78 -3.76 8.98 3.26
CA ASP A 78 -4.35 10.32 3.31
C ASP A 78 -5.56 10.49 2.38
N ALA A 79 -6.45 11.41 2.77
CA ALA A 79 -7.62 11.82 1.99
C ALA A 79 -8.51 10.65 1.56
N LEU A 80 -8.78 10.47 0.26
CA LEU A 80 -9.63 9.39 -0.27
C LEU A 80 -8.85 8.25 -0.93
N ARG A 81 -7.53 8.20 -0.77
CA ARG A 81 -6.67 7.18 -1.39
C ARG A 81 -6.94 5.77 -0.85
N TYR A 82 -7.21 5.67 0.45
CA TYR A 82 -7.59 4.43 1.17
C TYR A 82 -8.68 3.60 0.49
N ARG A 83 -9.55 4.23 -0.29
CA ARG A 83 -10.61 3.53 -1.03
C ARG A 83 -10.05 2.51 -2.02
N ASN A 84 -8.84 2.73 -2.53
CA ASN A 84 -8.22 1.88 -3.56
C ASN A 84 -7.25 0.85 -2.98
N HIS A 85 -7.28 0.59 -1.67
CA HIS A 85 -6.34 -0.32 -1.00
C HIS A 85 -6.75 -1.80 -1.12
N PHE A 86 -8.02 -2.03 -1.46
CA PHE A 86 -8.61 -3.36 -1.54
C PHE A 86 -8.30 -4.06 -2.87
N HIS A 87 -8.11 -5.38 -2.81
CA HIS A 87 -8.04 -6.25 -3.97
C HIS A 87 -8.50 -7.68 -3.62
N ASN A 88 -9.67 -8.08 -4.09
CA ASN A 88 -10.16 -9.46 -4.03
C ASN A 88 -9.65 -10.28 -5.23
N PRO A 89 -8.70 -11.22 -5.02
CA PRO A 89 -8.06 -11.96 -6.11
C PRO A 89 -8.98 -13.01 -6.77
N LEU A 90 -10.16 -13.28 -6.20
CA LEU A 90 -11.14 -14.19 -6.79
C LEU A 90 -12.02 -13.52 -7.86
N LEU A 91 -11.85 -12.22 -8.07
CA LEU A 91 -12.61 -11.42 -9.03
C LEU A 91 -11.70 -10.89 -10.14
N PRO A 92 -12.24 -10.60 -11.34
CA PRO A 92 -11.52 -9.83 -12.34
C PRO A 92 -11.01 -8.51 -11.75
N TRP A 93 -9.81 -8.06 -12.13
CA TRP A 93 -9.17 -6.86 -11.54
C TRP A 93 -10.03 -5.58 -11.60
N THR A 94 -10.96 -5.49 -12.56
CA THR A 94 -11.95 -4.40 -12.66
C THR A 94 -12.93 -4.32 -11.51
N ASP A 95 -13.21 -5.47 -10.92
CA ASP A 95 -14.25 -5.69 -9.93
C ASP A 95 -13.67 -6.16 -8.61
N ALA A 96 -12.34 -6.32 -8.54
CA ALA A 96 -11.59 -6.74 -7.37
C ALA A 96 -11.40 -5.62 -6.34
N GLY A 97 -11.76 -4.37 -6.62
CA GLY A 97 -11.62 -3.26 -5.66
C GLY A 97 -12.64 -3.29 -4.53
N LEU A 98 -12.61 -2.25 -3.69
CA LEU A 98 -13.62 -2.03 -2.67
C LEU A 98 -15.01 -1.95 -3.31
N ASP A 99 -15.94 -2.79 -2.89
CA ASP A 99 -17.36 -2.73 -3.21
C ASP A 99 -18.15 -3.00 -1.92
N ALA A 100 -18.31 -1.94 -1.10
CA ALA A 100 -18.97 -2.02 0.19
C ALA A 100 -19.64 -0.69 0.55
N LEU A 101 -20.73 -0.74 1.31
CA LEU A 101 -21.43 0.46 1.82
C LEU A 101 -21.85 1.46 0.72
N GLY A 102 -22.12 0.97 -0.49
CA GLY A 102 -22.46 1.80 -1.67
C GLY A 102 -21.29 2.56 -2.28
N LEU A 103 -20.05 2.27 -1.83
CA LEU A 103 -18.81 2.78 -2.40
C LEU A 103 -18.21 1.70 -3.29
N ARG A 104 -17.89 2.09 -4.53
CA ARG A 104 -17.09 1.29 -5.44
C ARG A 104 -15.80 2.01 -5.75
N ALA A 105 -14.67 1.34 -5.59
CA ALA A 105 -13.35 1.88 -5.85
C ALA A 105 -12.55 0.97 -6.77
N ARG A 106 -11.38 1.44 -7.18
CA ARG A 106 -10.49 0.68 -8.02
C ARG A 106 -9.72 -0.32 -7.17
N SER A 107 -9.43 -1.48 -7.74
CA SER A 107 -8.50 -2.43 -7.12
C SER A 107 -7.10 -1.83 -6.95
N SER A 108 -6.41 -2.17 -5.85
CA SER A 108 -5.01 -1.76 -5.61
C SER A 108 -4.06 -2.15 -6.75
N VAL A 109 -4.28 -3.29 -7.41
CA VAL A 109 -3.53 -3.74 -8.60
C VAL A 109 -3.61 -2.75 -9.76
N LEU A 110 -4.79 -2.18 -10.01
CA LEU A 110 -5.01 -1.19 -11.06
C LEU A 110 -4.64 0.22 -10.58
N TRP A 111 -4.82 0.50 -9.28
CA TRP A 111 -4.54 1.80 -8.67
C TRP A 111 -3.05 2.13 -8.71
N GLN A 112 -2.19 1.17 -8.34
CA GLN A 112 -0.74 1.36 -8.37
C GLN A 112 -0.18 1.64 -9.78
N GLN A 113 -0.97 1.41 -10.84
CA GLN A 113 -0.59 1.66 -12.23
C GLN A 113 -1.40 2.79 -12.90
N ASP A 114 -2.29 3.46 -12.16
CA ASP A 114 -3.07 4.58 -12.68
C ASP A 114 -2.26 5.86 -12.69
N ALA A 115 -2.03 6.47 -13.86
CA ALA A 115 -1.38 7.78 -13.93
C ALA A 115 -2.30 8.94 -13.47
N ALA A 116 -3.61 8.72 -13.38
CA ALA A 116 -4.61 9.74 -13.04
C ALA A 116 -4.86 9.84 -11.52
N GLN A 117 -3.80 9.97 -10.72
CA GLN A 117 -3.91 10.09 -9.25
C GLN A 117 -3.89 11.54 -8.75
N ASP A 118 -3.38 12.49 -9.54
CA ASP A 118 -3.18 13.87 -9.10
C ASP A 118 -4.51 14.62 -8.98
N SER A 119 -5.02 14.67 -7.75
CA SER A 119 -6.26 15.33 -7.39
C SER A 119 -6.22 15.77 -5.94
N ALA A 120 -6.72 16.97 -5.65
CA ALA A 120 -6.84 17.47 -4.28
C ALA A 120 -7.69 16.55 -3.38
N LEU A 121 -8.65 15.81 -3.96
CA LEU A 121 -9.47 14.83 -3.23
C LEU A 121 -8.67 13.58 -2.82
N LEU A 122 -7.51 13.35 -3.44
CA LEU A 122 -6.64 12.20 -3.25
C LEU A 122 -5.32 12.60 -2.56
N GLY A 123 -5.29 13.75 -1.88
CA GLY A 123 -4.08 14.28 -1.24
C GLY A 123 -3.07 14.92 -2.21
N GLY A 124 -3.37 14.90 -3.52
CA GLY A 124 -2.52 15.42 -4.58
C GLY A 124 -1.36 14.48 -4.95
N GLY A 125 -0.71 14.82 -6.06
CA GLY A 125 0.46 14.11 -6.55
C GLY A 125 0.13 12.87 -7.39
N ALA A 126 1.10 12.46 -8.19
CA ALA A 126 1.04 11.27 -9.02
C ALA A 126 2.02 10.23 -8.46
N TRP A 127 1.54 9.07 -8.02
CA TRP A 127 2.33 8.08 -7.27
C TRP A 127 2.22 6.67 -7.89
N SER A 128 1.94 6.59 -9.19
CA SER A 128 1.89 5.31 -9.90
C SER A 128 3.28 4.70 -10.10
N TRP A 129 3.32 3.42 -10.48
CA TRP A 129 4.53 2.75 -10.91
C TRP A 129 5.21 3.45 -12.11
N GLN A 130 4.41 3.97 -13.03
CA GLN A 130 4.89 4.70 -14.19
C GLN A 130 5.52 6.03 -13.78
N ASP A 131 4.98 6.70 -12.75
CA ASP A 131 5.60 7.89 -12.18
C ASP A 131 6.92 7.58 -11.49
N ALA A 132 7.01 6.49 -10.72
CA ALA A 132 8.27 6.04 -10.12
C ALA A 132 9.34 5.81 -11.19
N ARG A 133 8.98 5.16 -12.30
CA ARG A 133 9.90 4.95 -13.43
C ARG A 133 10.33 6.26 -14.11
N ARG A 134 9.41 7.20 -14.28
CA ARG A 134 9.73 8.54 -14.82
C ARG A 134 10.70 9.28 -13.90
N ARG A 135 10.46 9.24 -12.58
CA ARG A 135 11.32 9.87 -11.58
C ARG A 135 12.71 9.25 -11.55
N LEU A 136 12.81 7.93 -11.62
CA LEU A 136 14.10 7.26 -11.75
C LEU A 136 14.82 7.70 -13.03
N LEU A 137 14.13 7.75 -14.17
CA LEU A 137 14.74 8.26 -15.41
C LEU A 137 15.27 9.69 -15.24
N THR A 138 14.43 10.61 -14.74
CA THR A 138 14.83 12.00 -14.49
C THR A 138 16.02 12.09 -13.52
N ALA A 139 16.00 11.33 -12.43
CA ALA A 139 17.07 11.28 -11.45
C ALA A 139 18.42 10.83 -12.06
N LEU A 140 18.36 9.97 -13.08
CA LEU A 140 19.55 9.45 -13.77
C LEU A 140 20.03 10.33 -14.92
N THR A 141 19.13 11.01 -15.64
CA THR A 141 19.46 11.64 -16.93
C THR A 141 19.45 13.16 -16.92
N GLU A 142 18.83 13.80 -15.94
CA GLU A 142 18.69 15.26 -15.92
C GLU A 142 20.05 15.96 -15.70
N GLU A 143 20.26 17.07 -16.41
CA GLU A 143 21.54 17.79 -16.38
C GLU A 143 21.71 18.55 -15.06
N ALA A 144 20.63 19.21 -14.62
CA ALA A 144 20.63 20.03 -13.41
C ALA A 144 20.72 19.15 -12.15
N PRO A 145 21.79 19.28 -11.33
CA PRO A 145 21.96 18.46 -10.12
C PRO A 145 20.77 18.57 -9.14
N VAL A 146 20.22 19.77 -9.00
CA VAL A 146 19.06 20.02 -8.13
C VAL A 146 17.83 19.25 -8.61
N LYS A 147 17.60 19.18 -9.93
CA LYS A 147 16.47 18.44 -10.50
C LYS A 147 16.65 16.92 -10.36
N ARG A 148 17.88 16.42 -10.44
CA ARG A 148 18.17 15.01 -10.13
C ARG A 148 17.90 14.69 -8.67
N GLU A 149 18.31 15.57 -7.76
CA GLU A 149 18.07 15.41 -6.32
C GLU A 149 16.57 15.44 -5.99
N GLU A 150 15.80 16.38 -6.56
CA GLU A 150 14.34 16.41 -6.47
C GLU A 150 13.71 15.11 -6.97
N ALA A 151 14.15 14.62 -8.14
CA ALA A 151 13.62 13.39 -8.72
C ALA A 151 13.93 12.14 -7.88
N PHE A 152 15.11 12.07 -7.24
CA PHE A 152 15.40 11.01 -6.27
C PHE A 152 14.51 11.13 -5.03
N ALA A 153 14.31 12.34 -4.49
CA ALA A 153 13.47 12.54 -3.33
C ALA A 153 12.03 12.04 -3.60
N GLU A 154 11.46 12.48 -4.72
CA GLU A 154 10.13 12.05 -5.13
C GLU A 154 10.06 10.55 -5.48
N LEU A 155 11.13 9.97 -6.04
CA LEU A 155 11.20 8.53 -6.31
C LEU A 155 11.04 7.73 -5.02
N PHE A 156 11.80 8.04 -3.97
CA PHE A 156 11.73 7.31 -2.71
C PHE A 156 10.37 7.49 -2.03
N GLN A 157 9.80 8.69 -2.07
CA GLN A 157 8.42 8.91 -1.61
C GLN A 157 7.42 8.09 -2.42
N ASN A 158 7.52 8.07 -3.75
CA ASN A 158 6.66 7.25 -4.61
C ASN A 158 6.77 5.76 -4.27
N LEU A 159 7.97 5.25 -4.00
CA LEU A 159 8.15 3.86 -3.59
C LEU A 159 7.43 3.57 -2.27
N GLY A 160 7.35 4.55 -1.34
CA GLY A 160 6.56 4.45 -0.13
C GLY A 160 5.07 4.21 -0.40
N HIS A 161 4.48 5.00 -1.31
CA HIS A 161 3.09 4.82 -1.74
C HIS A 161 2.83 3.43 -2.36
N LEU A 162 3.78 2.91 -3.14
CA LEU A 162 3.64 1.60 -3.79
C LEU A 162 3.83 0.44 -2.80
N VAL A 163 4.77 0.58 -1.86
CA VAL A 163 5.02 -0.42 -0.81
C VAL A 163 3.84 -0.53 0.14
N HIS A 164 3.17 0.59 0.44
CA HIS A 164 1.91 0.61 1.20
C HIS A 164 0.87 -0.35 0.63
N LEU A 165 0.58 -0.27 -0.67
CA LEU A 165 -0.42 -1.13 -1.32
C LEU A 165 -0.06 -2.62 -1.28
N ILE A 166 1.24 -2.95 -1.29
CA ILE A 166 1.72 -4.33 -1.11
C ILE A 166 1.50 -4.80 0.33
N GLN A 167 1.71 -3.91 1.31
CA GLN A 167 1.44 -4.19 2.73
C GLN A 167 -0.05 -4.45 2.96
N ASP A 168 -0.94 -3.65 2.37
CA ASP A 168 -2.40 -3.86 2.47
C ASP A 168 -2.83 -5.17 1.85
N ALA A 169 -2.22 -5.56 0.73
CA ALA A 169 -2.48 -6.86 0.13
C ALA A 169 -2.04 -8.05 1.00
N SER A 170 -1.28 -7.82 2.09
CA SER A 170 -0.97 -8.84 3.10
C SER A 170 -2.00 -8.93 4.23
N VAL A 171 -2.92 -7.98 4.31
CA VAL A 171 -3.96 -7.90 5.35
C VAL A 171 -5.25 -8.58 4.86
N PRO A 172 -5.83 -9.53 5.64
CA PRO A 172 -7.02 -10.27 5.22
C PRO A 172 -8.20 -9.38 4.81
N ALA A 173 -8.47 -8.30 5.56
CA ALA A 173 -9.57 -7.39 5.29
C ALA A 173 -9.54 -6.79 3.87
N HIS A 174 -8.37 -6.29 3.44
CA HIS A 174 -8.18 -5.67 2.13
C HIS A 174 -8.29 -6.66 0.97
N THR A 175 -7.95 -7.92 1.23
CA THR A 175 -8.06 -8.98 0.20
C THR A 175 -9.43 -9.63 0.14
N ARG A 176 -10.29 -9.39 1.12
CA ARG A 176 -11.61 -10.01 1.26
C ARG A 176 -12.76 -9.02 1.10
N ASN A 177 -12.47 -7.81 0.59
CA ASN A 177 -13.44 -6.73 0.44
C ASN A 177 -14.22 -6.47 1.76
N ASP A 178 -13.52 -6.61 2.88
CA ASP A 178 -14.10 -6.58 4.21
C ASP A 178 -13.78 -5.23 4.83
N ALA A 179 -14.63 -4.24 4.57
CA ALA A 179 -14.35 -2.86 4.96
C ALA A 179 -14.99 -2.51 6.31
N HIS A 180 -14.15 -2.23 7.32
CA HIS A 180 -14.58 -1.88 8.67
C HIS A 180 -14.25 -0.42 8.99
N PRO A 181 -15.18 0.52 8.80
CA PRO A 181 -14.90 1.94 9.01
C PRO A 181 -14.67 2.35 10.48
N ILE A 182 -14.71 1.41 11.43
CA ILE A 182 -14.67 1.70 12.87
C ILE A 182 -13.66 0.80 13.61
N LEU A 183 -13.57 -0.51 13.30
CA LEU A 183 -12.69 -1.44 14.01
C LEU A 183 -12.25 -2.60 13.07
N ASP A 184 -10.99 -2.61 12.63
CA ASP A 184 -10.30 -3.84 12.18
C ASP A 184 -9.56 -4.46 13.39
N GLY A 185 -9.87 -5.71 13.73
CA GLY A 185 -9.26 -6.42 14.85
C GLY A 185 -7.78 -6.74 14.65
N TYR A 186 -7.39 -7.13 13.45
CA TYR A 186 -6.03 -7.53 13.11
C TYR A 186 -5.09 -6.33 13.03
N GLU A 187 -5.46 -5.29 12.30
CA GLU A 187 -4.63 -4.10 12.11
C GLU A 187 -4.39 -3.37 13.44
N ARG A 188 -5.44 -3.28 14.27
CA ARG A 188 -5.31 -2.75 15.63
C ARG A 188 -4.41 -3.62 16.52
N TRP A 189 -4.46 -4.94 16.39
CA TRP A 189 -3.55 -5.81 17.13
C TRP A 189 -2.10 -5.56 16.69
N VAL A 190 -1.85 -5.39 15.39
CA VAL A 190 -0.52 -5.04 14.88
C VAL A 190 -0.06 -3.69 15.42
N GLU A 191 -0.92 -2.67 15.45
CA GLU A 191 -0.59 -1.38 16.04
C GLU A 191 -0.31 -1.48 17.55
N TRP A 192 -1.04 -2.31 18.28
CA TRP A 192 -0.73 -2.60 19.68
C TRP A 192 0.60 -3.32 19.84
N ALA A 193 0.93 -4.26 18.96
CA ALA A 193 2.24 -4.89 18.95
C ALA A 193 3.35 -3.86 18.69
N ARG A 194 3.20 -3.08 17.61
CA ARG A 194 4.15 -2.04 17.19
C ARG A 194 4.38 -0.99 18.26
N SER A 195 3.32 -0.44 18.85
CA SER A 195 3.41 0.57 19.90
C SER A 195 3.83 0.00 21.27
N GLY A 196 3.93 -1.33 21.42
CA GLY A 196 4.03 -1.99 22.73
C GLY A 196 2.84 -1.67 23.64
N ALA A 197 1.68 -1.45 22.99
CA ALA A 197 0.48 -0.78 23.47
C ALA A 197 0.86 0.41 24.37
N ALA A 198 1.53 1.36 23.72
CA ALA A 198 2.07 2.61 24.25
C ALA A 198 2.95 2.45 25.50
N GLY A 199 3.91 1.52 25.43
CA GLY A 199 4.97 1.34 26.43
C GLY A 199 4.58 0.59 27.70
N ARG A 200 3.32 0.19 27.85
CA ARG A 200 2.82 -0.56 29.02
C ARG A 200 3.00 -2.06 28.88
N ARG A 201 3.30 -2.55 27.66
CA ARG A 201 3.48 -3.97 27.35
C ARG A 201 4.70 -4.16 26.44
N PRO A 202 5.94 -3.99 26.96
CA PRO A 202 7.15 -4.08 26.14
C PRO A 202 7.30 -5.44 25.42
N ALA A 203 6.82 -6.53 26.03
CA ALA A 203 6.83 -7.84 25.38
C ALA A 203 6.06 -7.87 24.04
N LEU A 204 5.01 -7.05 23.87
CA LEU A 204 4.31 -6.93 22.58
C LEU A 204 5.16 -6.22 21.53
N ARG A 205 5.94 -5.22 21.96
CA ARG A 205 6.91 -4.54 21.10
C ARG A 205 8.02 -5.49 20.66
N ASP A 206 8.46 -6.37 21.55
CA ASP A 206 9.46 -7.39 21.23
C ASP A 206 8.94 -8.37 20.18
N VAL A 207 7.66 -8.76 20.24
CA VAL A 207 7.01 -9.58 19.20
C VAL A 207 7.05 -8.88 17.84
N PHE A 208 6.59 -7.62 17.77
CA PHE A 208 6.61 -6.86 16.52
C PHE A 208 8.03 -6.72 15.96
N THR A 209 8.99 -6.36 16.81
CA THR A 209 10.40 -6.19 16.40
C THR A 209 11.01 -7.51 15.94
N SER A 210 10.65 -8.63 16.57
CA SER A 210 11.14 -9.96 16.18
C SER A 210 10.57 -10.41 14.83
N LEU A 211 9.29 -10.13 14.57
CA LEU A 211 8.66 -10.40 13.27
C LEU A 211 9.29 -9.54 12.17
N LEU A 212 9.53 -8.25 12.46
CA LEU A 212 10.14 -7.33 11.51
C LEU A 212 11.59 -7.72 11.18
N ALA A 213 12.34 -8.26 12.15
CA ALA A 213 13.71 -8.71 11.98
C ALA A 213 13.87 -10.06 11.25
N LEU A 214 12.76 -10.71 10.85
CA LEU A 214 12.84 -11.94 10.07
C LEU A 214 13.51 -11.67 8.70
N PRO A 215 14.28 -12.63 8.15
CA PRO A 215 14.87 -12.49 6.84
C PRO A 215 13.81 -12.19 5.77
N PRO A 216 14.00 -11.16 4.92
CA PRO A 216 13.04 -10.85 3.86
C PRO A 216 12.85 -12.04 2.93
N VAL A 217 11.60 -12.40 2.67
CA VAL A 217 11.24 -13.42 1.69
C VAL A 217 10.81 -12.71 0.41
N GLY A 218 11.64 -12.81 -0.63
CA GLY A 218 11.31 -12.29 -1.95
C GLY A 218 10.56 -13.32 -2.78
N PRO A 219 9.66 -12.88 -3.69
CA PRO A 219 9.03 -13.79 -4.63
C PRO A 219 10.06 -14.29 -5.64
N PRO A 220 9.85 -15.46 -6.27
CA PRO A 220 10.69 -15.92 -7.36
C PRO A 220 10.57 -14.95 -8.53
N ALA A 221 11.67 -14.71 -9.25
CA ALA A 221 11.67 -13.81 -10.41
C ALA A 221 10.68 -14.24 -11.51
N SER A 222 10.27 -15.51 -11.53
CA SER A 222 9.25 -16.04 -12.44
C SER A 222 7.85 -15.48 -12.22
N ILE A 223 7.60 -14.77 -11.11
CA ILE A 223 6.31 -14.11 -10.86
C ILE A 223 6.05 -12.98 -11.87
N PHE A 224 7.11 -12.33 -12.37
CA PHE A 224 7.03 -11.17 -13.27
C PHE A 224 6.70 -11.56 -14.70
N THR A 225 5.50 -12.10 -14.91
CA THR A 225 4.93 -12.42 -16.22
C THR A 225 4.08 -11.26 -16.75
N PRO A 226 3.90 -11.14 -18.08
CA PRO A 226 2.95 -10.19 -18.64
C PRO A 226 1.56 -10.34 -18.02
N THR A 227 0.93 -9.22 -17.69
CA THR A 227 -0.39 -9.23 -17.04
C THR A 227 -1.52 -9.52 -18.02
N GLY A 228 -1.38 -9.07 -19.27
CA GLY A 228 -2.45 -9.13 -20.27
C GLY A 228 -3.55 -8.08 -20.06
N ASP A 229 -3.42 -7.19 -19.07
CA ASP A 229 -4.36 -6.09 -18.79
C ASP A 229 -3.72 -4.74 -19.16
N GLU A 230 -4.35 -4.00 -20.08
CA GLU A 230 -3.85 -2.69 -20.55
C GLU A 230 -3.82 -1.61 -19.46
N ARG A 231 -4.62 -1.76 -18.39
CA ARG A 231 -4.69 -0.81 -17.27
C ARG A 231 -3.62 -1.09 -16.23
N ALA A 232 -3.10 -2.31 -16.20
CA ALA A 232 -2.03 -2.73 -15.32
C ALA A 232 -0.96 -3.51 -16.11
N PRO A 233 -0.32 -2.90 -17.13
CA PRO A 233 0.51 -3.61 -18.08
C PRO A 233 1.87 -4.06 -17.50
N VAL A 234 2.28 -3.49 -16.37
CA VAL A 234 3.59 -3.77 -15.79
C VAL A 234 3.51 -5.00 -14.86
N PRO A 235 4.42 -5.99 -15.02
CA PRO A 235 4.43 -7.22 -14.22
C PRO A 235 4.56 -7.04 -12.71
N VAL A 236 4.86 -5.85 -12.20
CA VAL A 236 4.86 -5.57 -10.75
C VAL A 236 3.50 -5.83 -10.11
N ALA A 237 2.40 -5.76 -10.87
CA ALA A 237 1.07 -6.20 -10.43
C ALA A 237 1.05 -7.64 -9.92
N ARG A 238 1.93 -8.50 -10.45
CA ARG A 238 2.02 -9.91 -10.06
C ARG A 238 2.52 -10.13 -8.63
N LEU A 239 3.11 -9.10 -8.00
CA LEU A 239 3.41 -9.13 -6.57
C LEU A 239 2.14 -9.19 -5.71
N THR A 240 1.09 -8.51 -6.15
CA THR A 240 -0.22 -8.49 -5.49
C THR A 240 -1.08 -9.65 -5.95
N ASP A 241 -1.21 -9.85 -7.27
CA ASP A 241 -2.06 -10.90 -7.86
C ASP A 241 -1.43 -11.51 -9.12
N SER A 242 -1.15 -12.81 -9.04
CA SER A 242 -0.56 -13.62 -10.10
C SER A 242 -1.57 -14.30 -11.03
N ASP A 243 -2.89 -14.14 -10.83
CA ASP A 243 -4.01 -14.83 -11.51
C ASP A 243 -3.98 -16.37 -11.37
N ARG A 244 -3.42 -16.89 -10.28
CA ARG A 244 -3.20 -18.33 -10.06
C ARG A 244 -4.15 -18.94 -9.04
N TYR A 245 -4.65 -18.18 -8.07
CA TYR A 245 -5.58 -18.66 -7.05
C TYR A 245 -7.03 -18.50 -7.49
N ARG A 246 -7.78 -19.60 -7.45
CA ARG A 246 -9.22 -19.64 -7.81
C ARG A 246 -10.07 -20.27 -6.71
N GLY A 247 -9.59 -20.23 -5.47
CA GLY A 247 -10.30 -20.79 -4.30
C GLY A 247 -9.85 -22.18 -3.87
N GLU A 248 -8.86 -22.77 -4.54
CA GLU A 248 -8.31 -24.09 -4.24
C GLU A 248 -7.12 -24.03 -3.26
N SER A 249 -7.03 -25.00 -2.36
CA SER A 249 -5.94 -25.06 -1.37
C SER A 249 -4.60 -25.51 -1.95
N SER A 250 -4.57 -26.10 -3.14
CA SER A 250 -3.37 -26.71 -3.74
C SER A 250 -2.29 -25.71 -4.14
N VAL A 251 -2.64 -24.42 -4.25
CA VAL A 251 -1.71 -23.36 -4.69
C VAL A 251 -1.27 -22.44 -3.55
N LEU A 252 -1.86 -22.55 -2.35
CA LEU A 252 -1.65 -21.62 -1.23
C LEU A 252 -0.24 -21.64 -0.63
N SER A 253 0.57 -22.63 -0.98
CA SER A 253 1.99 -22.73 -0.61
C SER A 253 2.95 -22.43 -1.76
N ASP A 254 2.44 -22.03 -2.93
CA ASP A 254 3.28 -21.68 -4.09
C ASP A 254 3.99 -20.34 -3.84
N PRO A 255 5.32 -20.30 -3.87
CA PRO A 255 6.06 -19.06 -3.64
C PRO A 255 5.88 -18.02 -4.75
N GLY A 256 5.40 -18.42 -5.94
CA GLY A 256 5.06 -17.56 -7.05
C GLY A 256 3.61 -17.09 -7.06
N LEU A 257 2.91 -17.20 -5.93
CA LEU A 257 1.59 -16.65 -5.71
C LEU A 257 1.69 -15.16 -5.32
N GLY A 258 0.77 -14.33 -5.79
CA GLY A 258 0.64 -12.94 -5.35
C GLY A 258 0.26 -12.87 -3.87
N ILE A 259 0.67 -11.82 -3.18
CA ILE A 259 0.44 -11.72 -1.73
C ILE A 259 -1.05 -11.62 -1.39
N ALA A 260 -1.87 -10.99 -2.24
CA ALA A 260 -3.32 -10.91 -2.01
C ALA A 260 -3.99 -12.29 -2.12
N GLU A 261 -3.56 -13.10 -3.09
CA GLU A 261 -4.01 -14.48 -3.28
C GLU A 261 -3.62 -15.36 -2.10
N PHE A 262 -2.35 -15.26 -1.66
CA PHE A 262 -1.87 -15.98 -0.46
C PHE A 262 -2.68 -15.59 0.77
N THR A 263 -2.88 -14.29 0.99
CA THR A 263 -3.58 -13.78 2.16
C THR A 263 -5.06 -14.16 2.14
N ASN A 264 -5.75 -13.96 1.01
CA ASN A 264 -7.18 -14.26 0.87
C ASN A 264 -7.49 -15.73 1.20
N GLY A 265 -6.68 -16.66 0.69
CA GLY A 265 -6.94 -18.09 0.84
C GLY A 265 -6.46 -18.71 2.16
N ASN A 266 -5.50 -18.10 2.85
CA ASN A 266 -4.94 -18.65 4.10
C ASN A 266 -5.54 -18.04 5.37
N PHE A 267 -6.11 -16.83 5.30
CA PHE A 267 -6.54 -16.11 6.49
C PHE A 267 -7.99 -15.64 6.41
N LEU A 268 -8.60 -15.52 7.59
CA LEU A 268 -9.94 -15.00 7.78
C LEU A 268 -9.89 -13.50 8.07
N SER A 269 -10.96 -12.78 7.77
CA SER A 269 -11.20 -11.41 8.22
C SER A 269 -12.50 -11.33 9.02
N ASP A 270 -12.64 -10.30 9.86
CA ASP A 270 -13.62 -10.25 10.96
C ASP A 270 -15.08 -10.42 10.51
N ASP A 271 -15.53 -9.70 9.47
CA ASP A 271 -16.94 -9.75 9.03
C ASP A 271 -17.18 -10.72 7.86
N THR A 272 -16.14 -11.36 7.32
CA THR A 272 -16.24 -12.40 6.27
C THR A 272 -15.85 -13.81 6.75
N LEU A 273 -15.90 -14.04 8.06
CA LEU A 273 -15.66 -15.35 8.68
C LEU A 273 -16.60 -16.41 8.08
N PHE A 274 -16.04 -17.28 7.23
CA PHE A 274 -16.77 -18.36 6.55
C PHE A 274 -17.95 -17.91 5.67
N LEU A 275 -17.93 -16.66 5.22
CA LEU A 275 -18.87 -16.09 4.27
C LEU A 275 -18.13 -15.78 2.96
N ASP A 276 -18.84 -15.88 1.83
CA ASP A 276 -18.46 -15.38 0.49
C ASP A 276 -17.14 -15.89 -0.13
N PHE A 277 -16.29 -16.57 0.63
CA PHE A 277 -14.98 -17.07 0.21
C PHE A 277 -14.88 -18.59 0.39
N PRO A 278 -14.20 -19.29 -0.54
CA PRO A 278 -14.07 -20.75 -0.51
C PRO A 278 -13.14 -21.27 0.59
N LEU A 279 -12.17 -20.44 1.01
CA LEU A 279 -11.19 -20.74 2.07
C LEU A 279 -10.88 -19.46 2.89
N PRO A 280 -10.36 -19.62 4.12
CA PRO A 280 -10.42 -20.85 4.94
C PRO A 280 -11.87 -21.24 5.26
N ARG A 281 -12.13 -22.53 5.52
CA ARG A 281 -13.47 -23.06 5.83
C ARG A 281 -13.42 -23.98 7.06
N PRO A 282 -14.52 -24.11 7.83
CA PRO A 282 -14.56 -25.08 8.91
C PRO A 282 -14.51 -26.51 8.35
N GLU A 283 -13.80 -27.40 9.04
CA GLU A 283 -13.78 -28.85 8.76
C GLU A 283 -15.10 -29.53 9.15
#